data_AF-T1CVZ3-F1
#
_entry.id   AF-T1CVZ3-F1
#
_cell.length_a   1.000
_cell.length_b   1.000
_cell.length_c   1.000
_cell.angle_alpha   90.00
_cell.angle_beta   90.00
_cell.angle_gamma   90.00
#
_symmetry.space_group_name_H-M   'P 1'
#
loop_
_entity.id
_entity.type
_entity.pdbx_description
1 polymer ?
#
loop_
_entity_poly.entity_id
_entity_poly.type
_entity_poly.pdbx_seq_one_letter_code
_entity_poly.pdbx_strand_id
1 'polypeptide(L)'
;YAEKEAALGAENMRQLEKQVMLTVLDNAWKEHLSSMDYLRQGIYLRGYAQKQPKQEFKRESLLLFSGMLDDVKAEVTQILARVRLQSEAEIAAMEAERQEQSRRAALEFQHAEVSGYAAPPAGDAVVEARFGEQAAAVALAAPTTVVRDGPKVGRNDPCPCGSGKKYKHCHGRLG
;
A
#
# COMPACT_ATOMS: atom_id res chain seq x y z
N TYR A 1 -28.61 -17.36 2.57
CA TYR A 1 -29.14 -16.52 1.48
C TYR A 1 -30.38 -15.77 1.94
N ALA A 2 -31.43 -16.48 2.40
CA ALA A 2 -32.67 -15.87 2.90
C ALA A 2 -32.47 -14.78 3.97
N GLU A 3 -31.57 -14.98 4.93
CA GLU A 3 -31.25 -13.95 5.94
C GLU A 3 -30.68 -12.66 5.34
N LYS A 4 -29.84 -12.77 4.31
CA LYS A 4 -29.26 -11.61 3.61
C LYS A 4 -30.31 -10.88 2.76
N GLU A 5 -31.20 -11.64 2.12
CA GLU A 5 -32.30 -11.12 1.33
C GLU A 5 -33.32 -10.37 2.20
N ALA A 6 -33.59 -10.86 3.41
CA ALA A 6 -34.44 -10.18 4.39
C ALA A 6 -33.83 -8.85 4.89
N ALA A 7 -32.50 -8.78 5.02
CA ALA A 7 -31.81 -7.57 5.50
C ALA A 7 -31.71 -6.44 4.45
N LEU A 8 -31.48 -6.78 3.16
CA LEU A 8 -31.37 -5.80 2.06
C LEU A 8 -32.72 -5.40 1.45
N GLY A 9 -33.70 -6.29 1.54
CA GLY A 9 -34.87 -6.29 0.68
C GLY A 9 -34.61 -6.95 -0.68
N ALA A 10 -35.65 -7.58 -1.23
CA ALA A 10 -35.56 -8.39 -2.45
C ALA A 10 -35.09 -7.58 -3.68
N GLU A 11 -35.54 -6.34 -3.85
CA GLU A 11 -35.17 -5.51 -5.01
C GLU A 11 -33.68 -5.17 -5.02
N ASN A 12 -33.14 -4.72 -3.88
CA ASN A 12 -31.72 -4.39 -3.75
C ASN A 12 -30.83 -5.62 -3.92
N MET A 13 -31.27 -6.78 -3.44
CA MET A 13 -30.55 -8.04 -3.63
C MET A 13 -30.47 -8.43 -5.12
N ARG A 14 -31.56 -8.27 -5.89
CA ARG A 14 -31.55 -8.54 -7.35
C ARG A 14 -30.68 -7.56 -8.12
N GLN A 15 -30.67 -6.29 -7.74
CA GLN A 15 -29.77 -5.30 -8.33
C GLN A 15 -28.30 -5.64 -8.05
N LEU A 16 -27.99 -6.06 -6.82
CA LEU A 16 -26.65 -6.51 -6.44
C LEU A 16 -26.24 -7.77 -7.22
N GLU A 17 -27.09 -8.79 -7.29
CA GLU A 17 -26.85 -10.00 -8.09
C GLU A 17 -26.52 -9.66 -9.54
N LYS A 18 -27.34 -8.80 -10.16
CA LYS A 18 -27.14 -8.35 -11.55
C LYS A 18 -25.81 -7.62 -11.72
N GLN A 19 -25.48 -6.70 -10.82
CA GLN A 19 -24.25 -5.91 -10.91
C GLN A 19 -23.01 -6.78 -10.71
N VAL A 20 -23.03 -7.69 -9.74
CA VAL A 20 -21.95 -8.66 -9.51
C VAL A 20 -21.78 -9.55 -10.74
N MET A 21 -22.87 -10.13 -11.26
CA MET A 21 -22.82 -10.99 -12.43
C MET A 21 -22.22 -10.27 -13.66
N LEU A 22 -22.67 -9.05 -13.94
CA LEU A 22 -22.16 -8.26 -15.08
C LEU A 22 -20.68 -7.90 -14.90
N THR A 23 -20.28 -7.48 -13.69
CA THR A 23 -18.88 -7.08 -13.43
C THR A 23 -17.93 -8.27 -13.56
N VAL A 24 -18.30 -9.43 -13.03
CA VAL A 24 -17.50 -10.66 -13.13
C VAL A 24 -17.42 -11.12 -14.58
N LEU A 25 -18.54 -11.14 -15.30
CA LEU A 25 -18.58 -11.55 -16.71
C LEU A 25 -17.71 -10.63 -17.58
N ASP A 26 -17.80 -9.31 -17.41
CA ASP A 26 -17.03 -8.36 -18.20
C ASP A 26 -15.52 -8.50 -17.96
N ASN A 27 -15.10 -8.75 -16.72
CA ASN A 27 -13.70 -8.97 -16.40
C ASN A 27 -13.18 -10.28 -16.98
N ALA A 28 -13.92 -11.38 -16.80
CA ALA A 28 -13.57 -12.68 -17.35
C ALA A 28 -13.51 -12.65 -18.89
N TRP A 29 -14.43 -11.92 -19.52
CA TRP A 29 -14.46 -11.76 -20.97
C TRP A 29 -13.25 -10.99 -21.51
N LYS A 30 -12.85 -9.89 -20.86
CA LYS A 30 -11.63 -9.14 -21.24
C LYS A 30 -10.39 -10.01 -21.15
N GLU A 31 -10.26 -10.78 -20.08
CA GLU A 31 -9.15 -11.72 -19.90
C GLU A 31 -9.18 -12.83 -20.95
N HIS A 32 -10.36 -13.34 -21.29
CA HIS A 32 -10.52 -14.32 -22.36
C HIS A 32 -10.12 -13.76 -23.74
N LEU A 33 -10.51 -12.53 -24.08
CA LEU A 33 -10.09 -11.89 -25.32
C LEU A 33 -8.57 -11.73 -25.40
N SER A 34 -7.94 -11.29 -24.31
CA SER A 34 -6.47 -11.23 -24.19
C SER A 34 -5.83 -12.60 -24.41
N SER A 35 -6.35 -13.63 -23.74
CA SER A 35 -5.91 -15.02 -23.90
C SER A 35 -6.08 -15.54 -25.34
N MET A 36 -7.16 -15.17 -26.02
CA MET A 36 -7.42 -15.53 -27.42
C MET A 36 -6.43 -14.86 -28.38
N ASP A 37 -6.06 -13.60 -28.13
CA ASP A 37 -5.05 -12.91 -28.92
C ASP A 37 -3.67 -13.57 -28.78
N TYR A 38 -3.28 -13.96 -27.56
CA TYR A 38 -2.05 -14.73 -27.34
C TYR A 38 -2.09 -16.10 -28.03
N LEU A 39 -3.20 -16.82 -27.92
CA LEU A 39 -3.38 -18.10 -28.58
C LEU A 39 -3.26 -17.97 -30.11
N ARG A 40 -3.83 -16.91 -30.69
CA ARG A 40 -3.75 -16.63 -32.13
C ARG A 40 -2.31 -16.37 -32.60
N GLN A 41 -1.50 -15.71 -31.79
CA GLN A 41 -0.09 -15.45 -32.10
C GLN A 41 0.75 -16.74 -31.99
N GLY A 42 0.47 -17.60 -31.01
CA GLY A 42 1.20 -18.85 -30.77
C GLY A 42 0.82 -20.02 -31.68
N ILE A 43 -0.36 -20.01 -32.30
CA ILE A 43 -0.88 -21.16 -33.07
C ILE A 43 -0.01 -21.50 -34.31
N TYR A 44 0.67 -20.50 -34.88
CA TYR A 44 1.49 -20.68 -36.08
C TYR A 44 2.72 -21.56 -35.79
N LEU A 45 3.26 -21.49 -34.56
CA LEU A 45 4.36 -22.35 -34.13
C LEU A 45 3.92 -23.82 -34.01
N ARG A 46 2.63 -24.09 -33.75
CA ARG A 46 2.09 -25.45 -33.73
C ARG A 46 1.84 -26.02 -35.13
N GLY A 47 1.80 -25.15 -36.15
CA GLY A 47 1.72 -25.56 -37.57
C GLY A 47 2.94 -26.36 -38.04
N TYR A 48 4.09 -26.20 -37.37
CA TYR A 48 5.28 -27.03 -37.63
C TYR A 48 5.08 -28.50 -37.26
N ALA A 49 4.12 -28.83 -36.40
CA ALA A 49 3.80 -30.19 -35.98
C ALA A 49 2.83 -30.92 -36.93
N GLN A 50 2.66 -30.46 -38.18
CA GLN A 50 1.76 -31.03 -39.21
C GLN A 50 0.27 -31.09 -38.84
N LYS A 51 -0.12 -30.53 -37.69
CA LYS A 51 -1.52 -30.36 -37.29
C LYS A 51 -2.10 -29.11 -37.93
N GLN A 52 -3.38 -29.17 -38.28
CA GLN A 52 -4.09 -28.03 -38.90
C GLN A 52 -4.25 -26.90 -37.86
N PRO A 53 -3.61 -25.73 -38.03
CA PRO A 53 -3.63 -24.67 -37.00
C PRO A 53 -5.03 -24.17 -36.67
N LYS A 54 -5.90 -24.09 -37.67
CA LYS A 54 -7.30 -23.67 -37.51
C LYS A 54 -8.10 -24.60 -36.61
N GLN A 55 -7.86 -25.91 -36.69
CA GLN A 55 -8.59 -26.89 -35.87
C GLN A 55 -8.12 -26.86 -34.42
N GLU A 56 -6.80 -26.78 -34.20
CA GLU A 56 -6.22 -26.67 -32.86
C GLU A 56 -6.68 -25.37 -32.18
N PHE A 57 -6.70 -24.24 -32.91
CA PHE A 57 -7.21 -22.97 -32.39
C PHE A 57 -8.65 -23.10 -31.92
N LYS A 58 -9.52 -23.69 -32.76
CA LYS A 58 -10.94 -23.88 -32.43
C LYS A 58 -11.13 -24.78 -31.21
N ARG A 59 -10.32 -25.83 -31.07
CA ARG A 59 -10.41 -26.76 -29.95
C ARG A 59 -9.98 -26.09 -28.63
N GLU A 60 -8.85 -25.40 -28.66
CA GLU A 60 -8.27 -24.74 -27.47
C GLU A 60 -9.09 -23.53 -27.05
N SER A 61 -9.63 -22.75 -28.00
CA SER A 61 -10.51 -21.63 -27.70
C SER A 61 -11.82 -22.07 -27.04
N LEU A 62 -12.43 -23.17 -27.50
CA LEU A 62 -13.64 -23.74 -26.88
C LEU A 62 -13.38 -24.25 -25.46
N LEU A 63 -12.20 -24.85 -25.23
CA LEU A 63 -11.81 -25.32 -23.90
C LEU A 63 -11.65 -24.15 -22.93
N LEU A 64 -10.93 -23.10 -23.36
CA LEU A 64 -10.73 -21.88 -22.57
C LEU A 64 -12.06 -21.14 -22.31
N PHE A 65 -12.94 -21.06 -23.29
CA PHE A 65 -14.26 -20.45 -23.14
C PHE A 65 -15.14 -21.23 -22.14
N SER A 66 -15.14 -22.56 -22.22
CA SER A 66 -15.93 -23.39 -21.30
C SER A 66 -15.42 -23.26 -19.87
N GLY A 67 -14.09 -23.25 -19.69
CA GLY A 67 -13.46 -22.99 -18.39
C GLY A 67 -13.85 -21.62 -17.82
N MET A 68 -13.74 -20.56 -18.64
CA MET A 68 -14.15 -19.21 -18.25
C MET A 68 -15.61 -19.16 -17.76
N LEU A 69 -16.55 -19.85 -18.42
CA LEU A 69 -17.94 -19.87 -17.98
C LEU A 69 -18.12 -20.54 -16.61
N ASP A 70 -17.35 -21.58 -16.31
CA ASP A 70 -17.41 -22.25 -15.02
C ASP A 70 -16.75 -21.43 -13.91
N ASP A 71 -15.65 -20.75 -14.23
CA ASP A 71 -14.99 -19.81 -13.33
C ASP A 71 -15.92 -18.64 -12.97
N VAL A 72 -16.61 -18.06 -13.95
CA VAL A 72 -17.60 -17.00 -13.72
C VAL A 72 -18.71 -17.45 -12.77
N LYS A 73 -19.27 -18.66 -12.96
CA LYS A 73 -20.32 -19.19 -12.06
C LYS A 73 -19.78 -19.36 -10.63
N ALA A 74 -18.58 -19.91 -10.50
CA ALA A 74 -17.94 -20.15 -9.20
C ALA A 74 -17.66 -18.82 -8.49
N GLU A 75 -17.11 -17.83 -9.20
CA GLU A 75 -16.76 -16.52 -8.67
C GLU A 75 -18.01 -15.73 -8.25
N VAL A 76 -19.05 -15.69 -9.07
CA VAL A 76 -20.34 -15.05 -8.71
C VAL A 76 -20.91 -15.68 -7.44
N THR A 77 -20.94 -17.01 -7.37
CA THR A 77 -21.47 -17.73 -6.20
C THR A 77 -20.63 -17.45 -4.95
N GLN A 78 -19.29 -17.42 -5.10
CA GLN A 78 -18.37 -17.14 -4.00
C GLN A 78 -18.51 -15.70 -3.48
N ILE A 79 -18.65 -14.72 -4.38
CA ILE A 79 -18.87 -13.32 -4.01
C ILE A 79 -20.19 -13.19 -3.26
N LEU A 80 -21.30 -13.70 -3.81
CA LEU A 80 -22.62 -13.63 -3.16
C LEU A 80 -22.63 -14.36 -1.79
N ALA A 81 -21.87 -15.45 -1.66
CA ALA A 81 -21.71 -16.16 -0.40
C ALA A 81 -20.89 -15.35 0.63
N ARG A 82 -19.84 -14.63 0.18
CA ARG A 82 -18.95 -13.85 1.06
C ARG A 82 -19.45 -12.45 1.38
N VAL A 83 -20.34 -11.87 0.57
CA VAL A 83 -20.92 -10.54 0.82
C VAL A 83 -21.51 -10.52 2.23
N ARG A 84 -20.87 -9.73 3.11
CA ARG A 84 -21.41 -9.37 4.42
C ARG A 84 -22.03 -8.01 4.29
N LEU A 85 -23.26 -7.89 4.73
CA LEU A 85 -23.96 -6.60 4.78
C LEU A 85 -23.59 -6.01 6.13
N GLN A 86 -22.83 -4.92 6.10
CA GLN A 86 -22.65 -4.14 7.31
C GLN A 86 -23.95 -3.37 7.53
N SER A 87 -24.52 -3.53 8.71
CA SER A 87 -25.68 -2.73 9.10
C SER A 87 -25.27 -1.25 9.21
N GLU A 88 -26.20 -0.31 9.05
CA GLU A 88 -25.92 1.13 9.25
C GLU A 88 -25.29 1.41 10.63
N ALA A 89 -25.66 0.62 11.65
CA ALA A 89 -25.08 0.71 12.98
C ALA A 89 -23.60 0.29 13.03
N GLU A 90 -23.21 -0.77 12.31
CA GLU A 90 -21.81 -1.18 12.19
C GLU A 90 -20.99 -0.18 11.36
N ILE A 91 -21.58 0.40 10.32
CA ILE A 91 -20.93 1.43 9.49
C ILE A 91 -20.68 2.69 10.34
N ALA A 92 -21.68 3.17 11.08
CA ALA A 92 -21.54 4.34 11.95
C ALA A 92 -20.53 4.10 13.09
N ALA A 93 -20.50 2.90 13.67
CA ALA A 93 -19.52 2.55 14.69
C ALA A 93 -18.08 2.52 14.12
N MET A 94 -17.89 1.92 12.94
CA MET A 94 -16.58 1.91 12.27
C MET A 94 -16.13 3.32 11.86
N GLU A 95 -17.04 4.16 11.39
CA GLU A 95 -16.75 5.57 11.06
C GLU A 95 -16.38 6.38 12.30
N ALA A 96 -17.08 6.20 13.42
CA ALA A 96 -16.75 6.83 14.69
C ALA A 96 -15.38 6.38 15.21
N GLU A 97 -15.06 5.08 15.13
CA GLU A 97 -13.73 4.57 15.47
C GLU A 97 -12.64 5.15 14.57
N ARG A 98 -12.89 5.25 13.26
CA ARG A 98 -11.95 5.84 12.30
C ARG A 98 -11.74 7.34 12.56
N GLN A 99 -12.81 8.06 12.89
CA GLN A 99 -12.73 9.47 13.31
C GLN A 99 -11.93 9.61 14.61
N GLU A 100 -12.15 8.75 15.60
CA GLU A 100 -11.40 8.77 16.85
C GLU A 100 -9.92 8.43 16.64
N GLN A 101 -9.61 7.47 15.77
CA GLN A 101 -8.23 7.17 15.37
C GLN A 101 -7.56 8.37 14.68
N SER A 102 -8.27 9.05 13.79
CA SER A 102 -7.75 10.26 13.14
C SER A 102 -7.54 11.41 14.13
N ARG A 103 -8.44 11.54 15.12
CA ARG A 103 -8.36 12.54 16.19
C ARG A 103 -7.20 12.24 17.13
N ARG A 104 -7.01 10.99 17.53
CA ARG A 104 -5.87 10.54 18.32
C ARG A 104 -4.54 10.78 17.63
N ALA A 105 -4.44 10.43 16.34
CA ALA A 105 -3.27 10.72 15.55
C ALA A 105 -3.00 12.24 15.49
N ALA A 106 -4.02 13.07 15.28
CA ALA A 106 -3.89 14.52 15.28
C ALA A 106 -3.40 15.09 16.62
N LEU A 107 -3.83 14.51 17.75
CA LEU A 107 -3.38 14.90 19.09
C LEU A 107 -1.94 14.43 19.38
N GLU A 108 -1.53 13.24 18.90
CA GLU A 108 -0.14 12.77 19.00
C GLU A 108 0.84 13.71 18.29
N PHE A 109 0.47 14.26 17.13
CA PHE A 109 1.29 15.26 16.43
C PHE A 109 1.47 16.57 17.23
N GLN A 110 0.49 16.96 18.05
CA GLN A 110 0.57 18.18 18.88
C GLN A 110 1.42 17.97 20.14
N HIS A 111 1.40 16.78 20.74
CA HIS A 111 2.24 16.46 21.91
C HIS A 111 3.73 16.37 21.57
N ALA A 112 4.08 16.00 20.35
CA ALA A 112 5.48 15.98 19.88
C ALA A 112 6.13 17.37 19.87
N GLU A 113 5.36 18.46 19.68
CA GLU A 113 5.91 19.82 19.71
C GLU A 113 6.07 20.41 21.12
N VAL A 114 5.33 19.90 22.12
CA VAL A 114 5.35 20.44 23.50
C VAL A 114 6.38 19.77 24.40
N SER A 115 6.84 18.54 24.07
CA SER A 115 7.78 17.77 24.91
C SER A 115 9.26 18.19 24.78
N GLY A 116 9.58 19.27 24.05
CA GLY A 116 10.95 19.68 23.74
C GLY A 116 11.68 20.55 24.78
N TYR A 117 11.01 21.11 25.80
CA TYR A 117 11.65 22.03 26.76
C TYR A 117 11.04 21.94 28.17
N ALA A 118 11.42 20.91 28.93
CA ALA A 118 11.26 20.89 30.38
C ALA A 118 12.60 20.49 31.03
N ALA A 119 13.33 21.49 31.52
CA ALA A 119 14.62 21.33 32.18
C ALA A 119 14.46 20.75 33.60
N PRO A 120 15.27 19.77 34.04
CA PRO A 120 15.43 19.45 35.45
C PRO A 120 16.61 20.24 36.05
N PRO A 121 16.52 20.70 37.33
CA PRO A 121 17.63 21.37 37.99
C PRO A 121 18.69 20.37 38.49
N ALA A 122 19.92 20.86 38.54
CA ALA A 122 21.13 20.14 38.91
C ALA A 122 21.12 19.57 40.35
N GLY A 123 21.76 18.42 40.53
CA GLY A 123 22.05 17.84 41.85
C GLY A 123 22.89 16.56 41.73
N ASP A 124 24.14 16.65 42.17
CA ASP A 124 25.19 15.61 42.17
C ASP A 124 24.81 14.30 42.87
N ALA A 125 25.23 13.17 42.30
CA ALA A 125 25.62 11.97 43.05
C ALA A 125 26.46 11.02 42.19
N VAL A 126 27.75 10.95 42.53
CA VAL A 126 28.73 9.98 42.04
C VAL A 126 28.68 8.75 42.95
N VAL A 127 28.57 7.53 42.41
CA VAL A 127 28.93 6.30 43.15
C VAL A 127 29.60 5.29 42.20
N GLU A 128 30.83 4.92 42.56
CA GLU A 128 31.72 3.98 41.90
C GLU A 128 31.48 2.49 42.23
N ALA A 129 31.86 1.67 41.25
CA ALA A 129 32.53 0.36 41.33
C ALA A 129 31.75 -0.91 41.76
N ARG A 130 31.82 -1.93 40.88
CA ARG A 130 32.57 -3.19 41.11
C ARG A 130 32.51 -4.11 39.87
N PHE A 131 33.68 -4.41 39.29
CA PHE A 131 33.86 -5.41 38.25
C PHE A 131 34.02 -6.81 38.88
N GLY A 132 33.22 -7.76 38.40
CA GLY A 132 33.32 -9.21 38.65
C GLY A 132 32.67 -9.93 37.47
N GLU A 133 33.44 -10.77 36.81
CA GLU A 133 33.35 -11.17 35.41
C GLU A 133 32.35 -12.32 35.15
N GLN A 134 31.47 -12.16 34.14
CA GLN A 134 30.94 -13.25 33.28
C GLN A 134 30.15 -12.70 32.07
N ALA A 135 30.79 -12.81 30.91
CA ALA A 135 30.25 -12.96 29.55
C ALA A 135 29.09 -12.06 29.03
N ALA A 136 29.52 -11.12 28.16
CA ALA A 136 28.92 -10.76 26.86
C ALA A 136 27.54 -10.08 26.80
N ALA A 137 27.53 -8.75 26.70
CA ALA A 137 26.54 -8.00 25.91
C ALA A 137 27.07 -6.61 25.50
N VAL A 138 26.68 -6.22 24.29
CA VAL A 138 27.23 -5.17 23.41
C VAL A 138 26.92 -3.75 23.89
N ALA A 139 27.94 -2.89 23.99
CA ALA A 139 27.78 -1.46 24.20
C ALA A 139 27.79 -0.71 22.85
N LEU A 140 26.61 -0.29 22.38
CA LEU A 140 26.50 0.73 21.35
C LEU A 140 27.07 2.04 21.88
N ALA A 141 28.09 2.58 21.22
CA ALA A 141 28.56 3.94 21.46
C ALA A 141 27.42 4.93 21.16
N ALA A 142 27.12 5.81 22.12
CA ALA A 142 26.16 6.89 21.92
C ALA A 142 26.63 7.81 20.77
N PRO A 143 25.74 8.17 19.82
CA PRO A 143 26.13 9.05 18.71
C PRO A 143 26.38 10.47 19.24
N THR A 144 27.61 10.95 19.12
CA THR A 144 27.93 12.36 19.34
C THR A 144 27.42 13.19 18.15
N THR A 145 26.51 14.11 18.41
CA THR A 145 26.01 15.04 17.39
C THR A 145 27.04 16.14 17.15
N VAL A 146 27.60 16.21 15.95
CA VAL A 146 28.52 17.28 15.54
C VAL A 146 27.74 18.59 15.40
N VAL A 147 27.93 19.50 16.35
CA VAL A 147 27.44 20.88 16.26
C VAL A 147 28.40 21.66 15.36
N ARG A 148 27.87 22.40 14.37
CA ARG A 148 28.69 23.21 13.46
C ARG A 148 29.04 24.54 14.12
N ASP A 149 30.32 24.88 14.21
CA ASP A 149 30.82 26.11 14.84
C ASP A 149 30.57 27.42 14.03
N GLY A 150 29.83 27.36 12.91
CA GLY A 150 29.67 28.50 12.01
C GLY A 150 28.24 28.74 11.53
N PRO A 151 27.88 30.00 11.20
CA PRO A 151 26.54 30.34 10.72
C PRO A 151 26.24 29.65 9.39
N LYS A 152 25.01 29.16 9.23
CA LYS A 152 24.55 28.49 8.02
C LYS A 152 24.37 29.52 6.90
N VAL A 153 25.38 29.66 6.04
CA VAL A 153 25.35 30.60 4.90
C VAL A 153 24.35 30.11 3.85
N GLY A 154 23.36 30.94 3.52
CA GLY A 154 22.35 30.67 2.50
C GLY A 154 22.90 30.86 1.09
N ARG A 155 22.26 30.22 0.09
CA ARG A 155 22.72 30.21 -1.30
C ARG A 155 22.89 31.62 -1.92
N ASN A 156 22.15 32.62 -1.46
CA ASN A 156 22.21 33.99 -1.96
C ASN A 156 22.99 34.97 -1.06
N ASP A 157 23.49 34.52 0.10
CA ASP A 157 24.18 35.36 1.09
C ASP A 157 25.60 35.73 0.62
N PRO A 158 26.21 36.81 1.14
CA PRO A 158 27.60 37.13 0.85
C PRO A 158 28.50 35.95 1.23
N CYS A 159 29.39 35.56 0.31
CA CYS A 159 30.25 34.42 0.51
C CYS A 159 31.27 34.70 1.64
N PRO A 160 31.45 33.80 2.62
CA PRO A 160 32.30 34.03 3.80
C PRO A 160 33.81 34.12 3.49
N CYS A 161 34.22 33.87 2.24
CA CYS A 161 35.59 34.07 1.77
C CYS A 161 35.97 35.55 1.52
N GLY A 162 35.06 36.49 1.80
CA GLY A 162 35.34 37.93 1.63
C GLY A 162 35.36 38.43 0.18
N SER A 163 34.98 37.60 -0.78
CA SER A 163 35.05 37.94 -2.23
C SER A 163 33.99 38.96 -2.72
N GLY A 164 33.08 39.41 -1.86
CA GLY A 164 31.98 40.34 -2.19
C GLY A 164 30.88 39.76 -3.09
N LYS A 165 30.97 38.49 -3.50
CA LYS A 165 29.99 37.81 -4.37
C LYS A 165 29.00 36.97 -3.55
N LYS A 166 27.79 36.75 -4.07
CA LYS A 166 26.80 35.83 -3.47
C LYS A 166 27.34 34.39 -3.49
N TYR A 167 27.03 33.60 -2.45
CA TYR A 167 27.56 32.25 -2.24
C TYR A 167 27.40 31.35 -3.48
N LYS A 168 26.23 31.34 -4.13
CA LYS A 168 25.98 30.57 -5.37
C LYS A 168 26.88 30.90 -6.56
N HIS A 169 27.49 32.08 -6.58
CA HIS A 169 28.39 32.52 -7.66
C HIS A 169 29.87 32.42 -7.26
N CYS A 170 30.15 31.90 -6.06
CA CYS A 170 31.49 31.66 -5.55
C CYS A 170 31.61 30.19 -5.10
N HIS A 171 31.68 29.93 -3.80
CA HIS A 171 31.89 28.57 -3.26
C HIS A 171 30.67 27.65 -3.37
N GLY A 172 29.47 28.20 -3.63
CA GLY A 172 28.24 27.46 -3.88
C GLY A 172 27.93 27.27 -5.37
N ARG A 173 28.90 27.51 -6.26
CA ARG A 173 28.73 27.26 -7.69
C ARG A 173 28.87 25.77 -7.95
N LEU A 174 27.75 25.11 -8.22
CA LEU A 174 27.75 23.79 -8.82
C LEU A 174 28.21 23.98 -10.27
N GLY A 175 29.28 23.28 -10.66
CA GLY A 175 29.75 23.22 -12.05
C GLY A 175 28.69 22.63 -12.96
#